data_AF-A0A7C1ZLP7-F1
#
_entry.id   AF-A0A7C1ZLP7-F1
#
_cell.length_a   1.000
_cell.length_b   1.000
_cell.length_c   1.000
_cell.angle_alpha   90.00
_cell.angle_beta   90.00
_cell.angle_gamma   90.00
#
_symmetry.space_group_name_H-M   'P 1'
#
loop_
_entity.id
_entity.type
_entity.pdbx_description
1 polymer ?
#
loop_
_entity_poly.entity_id
_entity_poly.type
_entity_poly.pdbx_seq_one_letter_code
_entity_poly.pdbx_strand_id
1 'polypeptide(L)'
;MVKRKVSKPKKKQTKVKEELRDPLQEVAVKIVIYRQEVSASFLQRNLKIGFARASRLIDEMEEDKIIGPARGAKPRKVLVKKKAKKKVVKKAKVVKEKKGKGPSVRMLVVFTKVLESMGKVSIGQAMRDQGYPVSTANNPQQLTRSKGWQKMLQEAFPHDMVLKYHHVLANSFKLGHSVFPLGIKDEDIVTLLDSTNCTVVKIQYGEQAKHVWFWSPDNMARDRVLEKINKMKGVYAPQKFQMVDPNEDMSDDELDAEEEKLNKEIAEFEKEEAKAVDKKKPKAKKKANSA
;
A
#
# COMPACT_ATOMS: atom_id res chain seq x y z
N MET A 1 -56.50 -43.87 27.31
CA MET A 1 -55.89 -44.06 25.97
C MET A 1 -56.75 -43.24 25.00
N VAL A 2 -56.32 -42.32 24.14
CA VAL A 2 -55.17 -42.26 23.22
C VAL A 2 -54.86 -40.77 22.96
N LYS A 3 -53.59 -40.34 23.11
CA LYS A 3 -53.13 -39.00 22.72
C LYS A 3 -53.06 -38.92 21.18
N ARG A 4 -53.95 -38.16 20.53
CA ARG A 4 -53.85 -37.84 19.09
C ARG A 4 -52.72 -36.83 18.87
N LYS A 5 -51.63 -37.29 18.25
CA LYS A 5 -50.51 -36.47 17.79
C LYS A 5 -50.99 -35.58 16.63
N VAL A 6 -51.13 -34.27 16.86
CA VAL A 6 -51.26 -33.29 15.78
C VAL A 6 -49.85 -32.84 15.39
N SER A 7 -49.38 -33.37 14.27
CA SER A 7 -48.12 -33.01 13.62
C SER A 7 -48.19 -31.59 13.05
N LYS A 8 -47.36 -30.67 13.56
CA LYS A 8 -47.15 -29.34 12.95
C LYS A 8 -46.31 -29.47 11.67
N PRO A 9 -46.67 -28.84 10.55
CA PRO A 9 -45.88 -28.91 9.32
C PRO A 9 -44.59 -28.08 9.42
N LYS A 10 -43.59 -28.55 8.70
CA LYS A 10 -42.15 -28.24 8.81
C LYS A 10 -41.79 -26.81 8.38
N LYS A 11 -40.90 -26.19 9.16
CA LYS A 11 -40.13 -24.97 8.85
C LYS A 11 -39.41 -25.12 7.50
N LYS A 12 -39.80 -24.34 6.50
CA LYS A 12 -39.12 -24.22 5.19
C LYS A 12 -38.94 -22.77 4.71
N GLN A 13 -39.10 -21.75 5.57
CA GLN A 13 -39.13 -20.34 5.13
C GLN A 13 -37.88 -19.49 5.42
N THR A 14 -36.81 -20.03 6.01
CA THR A 14 -35.66 -19.19 6.43
C THR A 14 -34.56 -18.98 5.40
N LYS A 15 -34.58 -19.63 4.23
CA LYS A 15 -33.50 -19.51 3.23
C LYS A 15 -33.77 -18.52 2.09
N VAL A 16 -34.99 -18.01 1.93
CA VAL A 16 -35.36 -17.15 0.78
C VAL A 16 -35.34 -15.65 1.12
N LYS A 17 -35.37 -15.27 2.41
CA LYS A 17 -35.47 -13.85 2.82
C LYS A 17 -34.15 -13.05 2.72
N GLU A 18 -32.99 -13.69 2.61
CA GLU A 18 -31.71 -12.95 2.50
C GLU A 18 -31.44 -12.39 1.10
N GLU A 19 -31.97 -12.99 0.03
CA GLU A 19 -31.73 -12.53 -1.35
C GLU A 19 -32.60 -11.34 -1.79
N LEU A 20 -33.69 -11.05 -1.05
CA LEU A 20 -34.63 -9.96 -1.36
C LEU A 20 -34.35 -8.68 -0.57
N ARG A 21 -33.30 -8.65 0.26
CA ARG A 21 -33.03 -7.50 1.12
C ARG A 21 -32.39 -6.37 0.32
N ASP A 22 -32.93 -5.17 0.44
CA ASP A 22 -32.44 -4.01 -0.28
C ASP A 22 -30.96 -3.73 0.11
N PRO A 23 -30.04 -3.53 -0.85
CA PRO A 23 -28.63 -3.27 -0.55
C PRO A 23 -28.41 -2.01 0.29
N LEU A 24 -29.35 -1.06 0.27
CA LEU A 24 -29.28 0.18 1.05
C LEU A 24 -29.81 0.00 2.49
N GLN A 25 -30.39 -1.15 2.83
CA GLN A 25 -31.01 -1.38 4.14
C GLN A 25 -30.00 -1.22 5.29
N GLU A 26 -28.78 -1.73 5.13
CA GLU A 26 -27.73 -1.59 6.16
C GLU A 26 -27.33 -0.13 6.39
N VAL A 27 -27.25 0.64 5.31
CA VAL A 27 -26.91 2.07 5.35
C VAL A 27 -28.05 2.86 5.98
N ALA A 28 -29.29 2.56 5.59
CA ALA A 28 -30.50 3.17 6.14
C ALA A 28 -30.57 2.97 7.66
N VAL A 29 -30.39 1.73 8.14
CA VAL A 29 -30.38 1.40 9.58
C VAL A 29 -29.32 2.19 10.34
N LYS A 30 -28.11 2.33 9.80
CA LYS A 30 -27.04 3.13 10.44
C LYS A 30 -27.44 4.60 10.60
N ILE A 31 -28.03 5.19 9.57
CA ILE A 31 -28.48 6.59 9.58
C ILE A 31 -29.63 6.78 10.57
N VAL A 32 -30.57 5.84 10.60
CA VAL A 32 -31.74 5.86 11.50
C VAL A 32 -31.31 5.74 12.96
N ILE A 33 -30.41 4.82 13.29
CA ILE A 33 -29.85 4.67 14.64
C ILE A 33 -29.08 5.94 15.05
N TYR A 34 -28.43 6.62 14.11
CA TYR A 34 -27.72 7.88 14.39
C TYR A 34 -28.69 9.03 14.70
N ARG A 35 -29.69 9.24 13.84
CA ARG A 35 -30.66 10.35 13.95
C ARG A 35 -31.68 10.13 15.07
N GLN A 36 -31.92 8.88 15.48
CA GLN A 36 -32.95 8.44 16.45
C GLN A 36 -34.41 8.75 16.04
N GLU A 37 -34.59 9.36 14.87
CA GLU A 37 -35.86 9.69 14.24
C GLU A 37 -35.79 9.33 12.75
N VAL A 38 -36.90 8.86 12.19
CA VAL A 38 -36.96 8.45 10.79
C VAL A 38 -38.33 8.73 10.17
N SER A 39 -38.30 9.20 8.93
CA SER A 39 -39.47 9.39 8.06
C SER A 39 -39.08 9.04 6.61
N ALA A 40 -40.07 8.79 5.76
CA ALA A 40 -39.83 8.48 4.35
C ALA A 40 -39.05 9.61 3.67
N SER A 41 -39.48 10.87 3.85
CA SER A 41 -38.80 12.06 3.31
C SER A 41 -37.39 12.27 3.87
N PHE A 42 -37.10 11.75 5.06
CA PHE A 42 -35.74 11.76 5.61
C PHE A 42 -34.85 10.76 4.86
N LEU A 43 -35.29 9.53 4.65
CA LEU A 43 -34.51 8.54 3.89
C LEU A 43 -34.37 8.92 2.41
N GLN A 44 -35.39 9.51 1.79
CA GLN A 44 -35.32 10.01 0.42
C GLN A 44 -34.14 10.98 0.22
N ARG A 45 -33.99 11.96 1.12
CA ARG A 45 -32.92 12.97 1.01
C ARG A 45 -31.52 12.41 1.31
N ASN A 46 -31.41 11.49 2.27
CA ASN A 46 -30.10 10.95 2.67
C ASN A 46 -29.58 9.86 1.73
N LEU A 47 -30.48 9.01 1.21
CA LEU A 47 -30.10 7.89 0.35
C LEU A 47 -30.37 8.16 -1.14
N LYS A 48 -30.93 9.33 -1.48
CA LYS A 48 -31.31 9.73 -2.86
C LYS A 48 -32.19 8.67 -3.54
N ILE A 49 -33.17 8.16 -2.81
CA ILE A 49 -34.11 7.13 -3.28
C ILE A 49 -35.52 7.67 -3.46
N GLY A 50 -36.31 7.02 -4.32
CA GLY A 50 -37.73 7.32 -4.50
C GLY A 50 -38.58 6.99 -3.26
N PHE A 51 -39.77 7.59 -3.17
CA PHE A 51 -40.67 7.44 -2.02
C PHE A 51 -41.04 5.99 -1.74
N ALA A 52 -41.42 5.23 -2.78
CA ALA A 52 -41.81 3.83 -2.65
C ALA A 52 -40.72 2.95 -2.03
N ARG A 53 -39.45 3.19 -2.42
CA ARG A 53 -38.29 2.48 -1.87
C ARG A 53 -38.03 2.88 -0.41
N ALA A 54 -38.12 4.18 -0.10
CA ALA A 54 -37.96 4.67 1.26
C ALA A 54 -39.02 4.10 2.22
N SER A 55 -40.28 3.97 1.79
CA SER A 55 -41.34 3.36 2.58
C SER A 55 -41.08 1.88 2.84
N ARG A 56 -40.68 1.11 1.82
CA ARG A 56 -40.31 -0.31 1.99
C ARG A 56 -39.17 -0.50 3.00
N LEU A 57 -38.13 0.32 2.95
CA LEU A 57 -37.03 0.27 3.91
C LEU A 57 -37.52 0.53 5.35
N ILE A 58 -38.46 1.45 5.53
CA ILE A 58 -39.05 1.75 6.84
C ILE A 58 -39.89 0.57 7.35
N ASP A 59 -40.69 -0.05 6.49
CA ASP A 59 -41.52 -1.20 6.84
C ASP A 59 -40.65 -2.41 7.20
N GLU A 60 -39.58 -2.68 6.44
CA GLU A 60 -38.59 -3.72 6.77
C GLU A 60 -37.89 -3.43 8.11
N MET A 61 -37.55 -2.17 8.40
CA MET A 61 -36.96 -1.78 9.67
C MET A 61 -37.94 -1.86 10.85
N GLU A 62 -39.24 -1.76 10.60
CA GLU A 62 -40.30 -2.02 11.58
C GLU A 62 -40.46 -3.53 11.83
N GLU A 63 -40.48 -4.37 10.79
CA GLU A 63 -40.47 -5.83 10.90
C GLU A 63 -39.28 -6.34 11.73
N ASP A 64 -38.11 -5.73 11.52
CA ASP A 64 -36.88 -6.02 12.25
C ASP A 64 -36.87 -5.46 13.69
N LYS A 65 -37.95 -4.80 14.12
CA LYS A 65 -38.12 -4.15 15.43
C LYS A 65 -37.05 -3.10 15.73
N ILE A 66 -36.50 -2.47 14.69
CA ILE A 66 -35.51 -1.39 14.80
C ILE A 66 -36.23 -0.07 15.08
N ILE A 67 -37.37 0.13 14.40
CA ILE A 67 -38.24 1.30 14.50
C ILE A 67 -39.54 0.89 15.19
N GLY A 68 -40.13 1.80 15.96
CA GLY A 68 -41.45 1.62 16.57
C GLY A 68 -42.62 1.84 15.60
N PRO A 69 -43.85 1.52 16.05
CA PRO A 69 -45.04 1.67 15.21
C PRO A 69 -45.26 3.13 14.79
N ALA A 70 -45.90 3.30 13.64
CA ALA A 70 -46.27 4.62 13.13
C ALA A 70 -47.14 5.38 14.14
N ARG A 71 -46.79 6.65 14.42
CA ARG A 71 -47.58 7.55 15.26
C ARG A 71 -48.08 8.73 14.43
N GLY A 72 -49.05 8.48 13.55
CA GLY A 72 -49.65 9.49 12.67
C GLY A 72 -48.61 10.21 11.81
N ALA A 73 -48.71 11.54 11.70
CA ALA A 73 -47.82 12.38 10.89
C ALA A 73 -46.43 12.64 11.51
N LYS A 74 -46.15 12.12 12.71
CA LYS A 74 -44.88 12.35 13.41
C LYS A 74 -43.82 11.32 12.99
N PRO A 75 -42.53 11.71 12.97
CA PRO A 75 -41.44 10.78 12.65
C PRO A 75 -41.44 9.59 13.62
N ARG A 76 -41.12 8.40 13.10
CA ARG A 76 -41.13 7.17 13.88
C ARG A 76 -39.96 7.17 14.85
N LYS A 77 -40.20 6.70 16.08
CA LYS A 77 -39.17 6.60 17.13
C LYS A 77 -38.35 5.33 16.95
N VAL A 78 -37.04 5.44 17.09
CA VAL A 78 -36.12 4.30 17.03
C VAL A 78 -36.09 3.57 18.37
N LEU A 79 -36.33 2.26 18.34
CA LEU A 79 -36.35 1.41 19.55
C LEU A 79 -34.94 0.97 19.95
N VAL A 80 -34.02 0.91 18.99
CA VAL A 80 -32.64 0.52 19.21
C VAL A 80 -31.82 1.75 19.63
N LYS A 81 -31.67 1.94 20.93
CA LYS A 81 -30.70 2.89 21.49
C LYS A 81 -29.29 2.30 21.41
N LYS A 82 -28.27 3.16 21.35
CA LYS A 82 -26.84 2.86 21.16
C LYS A 82 -26.17 1.99 22.24
N LYS A 83 -26.93 1.21 23.03
CA LYS A 83 -26.42 0.31 24.07
C LYS A 83 -27.05 -1.09 23.96
N ALA A 84 -26.15 -2.07 23.88
CA ALA A 84 -26.33 -3.51 24.12
C ALA A 84 -27.05 -4.38 23.05
N LYS A 85 -26.23 -5.00 22.18
CA LYS A 85 -26.43 -6.41 21.78
C LYS A 85 -25.25 -7.25 22.26
N LYS A 86 -25.32 -7.68 23.52
CA LYS A 86 -24.73 -8.94 24.00
C LYS A 86 -25.90 -9.91 24.18
N LYS A 87 -25.69 -11.17 23.78
CA LYS A 87 -26.57 -12.35 23.91
C LYS A 87 -27.58 -12.54 22.76
N VAL A 88 -27.15 -13.15 21.66
CA VAL A 88 -27.62 -14.47 21.17
C VAL A 88 -26.59 -14.92 20.14
N VAL A 89 -25.54 -15.64 20.55
CA VAL A 89 -24.87 -16.77 19.87
C VAL A 89 -23.76 -17.20 20.85
N LYS A 90 -23.99 -18.29 21.60
CA LYS A 90 -22.90 -19.01 22.27
C LYS A 90 -22.62 -20.27 21.44
N LYS A 91 -21.44 -20.32 20.82
CA LYS A 91 -20.43 -21.39 20.97
C LYS A 91 -19.39 -21.27 19.85
N ALA A 92 -18.36 -20.48 20.11
CA ALA A 92 -17.00 -20.73 19.67
C ALA A 92 -16.11 -20.13 20.77
N LYS A 93 -15.20 -20.93 21.34
CA LYS A 93 -14.16 -20.44 22.24
C LYS A 93 -13.31 -19.46 21.42
N VAL A 94 -13.56 -18.17 21.57
CA VAL A 94 -12.62 -17.13 21.13
C VAL A 94 -12.12 -16.46 22.40
N VAL A 95 -10.81 -16.55 22.57
CA VAL A 95 -10.03 -15.88 23.59
C VAL A 95 -10.51 -14.43 23.69
N LYS A 96 -10.96 -14.02 24.88
CA LYS A 96 -11.43 -12.65 25.13
C LYS A 96 -10.24 -11.71 25.07
N GLU A 97 -9.91 -11.20 23.88
CA GLU A 97 -9.15 -9.95 23.80
C GLU A 97 -9.97 -8.84 24.44
N LYS A 98 -9.35 -8.14 25.40
CA LYS A 98 -9.93 -6.96 26.05
C LYS A 98 -10.28 -5.95 24.96
N LYS A 99 -11.58 -5.76 24.67
CA LYS A 99 -12.07 -4.74 23.72
C LYS A 99 -11.62 -3.37 24.19
N GLY A 100 -10.48 -2.91 23.67
CA GLY A 100 -10.06 -1.52 23.79
C GLY A 100 -11.14 -0.60 23.25
N LYS A 101 -11.28 0.58 23.85
CA LYS A 101 -12.20 1.63 23.40
C LYS A 101 -11.92 1.87 21.90
N GLY A 102 -12.94 1.70 21.05
CA GLY A 102 -12.79 1.85 19.60
C GLY A 102 -12.31 3.26 19.19
N PRO A 103 -11.98 3.46 17.91
CA PRO A 103 -11.49 4.75 17.43
C PRO A 103 -12.48 5.88 17.76
N SER A 104 -11.94 7.03 18.15
CA SER A 104 -12.73 8.22 18.46
C SER A 104 -13.43 8.74 17.20
N VAL A 105 -14.62 9.32 17.34
CA VAL A 105 -15.36 9.90 16.19
C VAL A 105 -14.54 11.00 15.51
N ARG A 106 -13.88 11.87 16.28
CA ARG A 106 -13.00 12.92 15.72
C ARG A 106 -11.87 12.34 14.89
N MET A 107 -11.32 11.23 15.35
CA MET A 107 -10.21 10.53 14.70
C MET A 107 -10.66 9.88 13.38
N LEU A 108 -11.89 9.37 13.34
CA LEU A 108 -12.49 8.83 12.14
C LEU A 108 -12.70 9.93 11.09
N VAL A 109 -13.15 11.12 11.49
CA VAL A 109 -13.30 12.27 10.57
C VAL A 109 -11.96 12.76 10.03
N VAL A 110 -10.92 12.83 10.88
CA VAL A 110 -9.55 13.12 10.41
C VAL A 110 -9.11 12.07 9.39
N PHE A 111 -9.31 10.80 9.69
CA PHE A 111 -8.93 9.70 8.81
C PHE A 111 -9.65 9.74 7.46
N THR A 112 -10.97 9.94 7.45
CA THR A 112 -11.74 10.05 6.20
C THR A 112 -11.30 11.24 5.36
N LYS A 113 -11.05 12.40 5.98
CA LYS A 113 -10.59 13.59 5.27
C LYS A 113 -9.21 13.38 4.62
N VAL A 114 -8.31 12.68 5.29
CA VAL A 114 -6.99 12.33 4.74
C VAL A 114 -7.12 11.34 3.57
N LEU A 115 -8.05 10.39 3.65
CA LEU A 115 -8.32 9.46 2.55
C LEU A 115 -8.96 10.12 1.34
N GLU A 116 -10.01 10.93 1.55
CA GLU A 116 -10.72 11.65 0.48
C GLU A 116 -9.79 12.63 -0.26
N SER A 117 -8.85 13.24 0.45
CA SER A 117 -7.83 14.11 -0.15
C SER A 117 -6.65 13.35 -0.77
N MET A 118 -6.63 12.02 -0.71
CA MET A 118 -5.54 11.16 -1.21
C MET A 118 -4.16 11.59 -0.68
N GLY A 119 -4.11 12.04 0.59
CA GLY A 119 -2.87 12.49 1.23
C GLY A 119 -2.38 13.88 0.82
N LYS A 120 -3.14 14.66 0.04
CA LYS A 120 -2.81 16.06 -0.25
C LYS A 120 -2.89 16.96 0.98
N VAL A 121 -3.78 16.63 1.93
CA VAL A 121 -3.89 17.32 3.22
C VAL A 121 -3.06 16.58 4.24
N SER A 122 -2.13 17.29 4.90
CA SER A 122 -1.33 16.70 5.98
C SER A 122 -2.22 16.26 7.16
N ILE A 123 -1.83 15.18 7.83
CA ILE A 123 -2.58 14.65 8.99
C ILE A 123 -2.69 15.72 10.08
N GLY A 124 -1.62 16.49 10.32
CA GLY A 124 -1.62 17.60 11.28
C GLY A 124 -2.62 18.70 10.93
N GLN A 125 -2.74 19.06 9.64
CA GLN A 125 -3.72 20.04 9.18
C GLN A 125 -5.16 19.52 9.33
N ALA A 126 -5.42 18.26 8.95
CA ALA A 126 -6.72 17.63 9.16
C ALA A 126 -7.11 17.55 10.66
N MET A 127 -6.13 17.39 11.56
CA MET A 127 -6.36 17.43 13.01
C MET A 127 -6.73 18.84 13.50
N ARG A 128 -6.08 19.90 13.01
CA ARG A 128 -6.44 21.28 13.37
C ARG A 128 -7.88 21.61 12.95
N ASP A 129 -8.27 21.18 11.76
CA ASP A 129 -9.63 21.36 11.24
C ASP A 129 -10.70 20.64 12.07
N GLN A 130 -10.31 19.62 12.84
CA GLN A 130 -11.20 18.87 13.75
C GLN A 130 -11.09 19.32 15.22
N GLY A 131 -10.42 20.44 15.48
CA GLY A 131 -10.31 21.04 16.81
C GLY A 131 -9.42 20.26 17.78
N TYR A 132 -8.39 19.57 17.27
CA TYR A 132 -7.33 19.04 18.13
C TYR A 132 -6.41 20.18 18.62
N PRO A 133 -5.84 20.08 19.83
CA PRO A 133 -4.85 21.03 20.31
C PRO A 133 -3.68 21.15 19.34
N VAL A 134 -3.14 22.36 19.16
CA VAL A 134 -2.02 22.63 18.23
C VAL A 134 -0.80 21.79 18.60
N SER A 135 -0.54 21.59 19.89
CA SER A 135 0.53 20.70 20.38
C SER A 135 0.37 19.26 19.90
N THR A 136 -0.85 18.73 19.93
CA THR A 136 -1.15 17.37 19.44
C THR A 136 -1.12 17.29 17.91
N ALA A 137 -1.57 18.33 17.22
CA ALA A 137 -1.54 18.39 15.75
C ALA A 137 -0.12 18.54 15.18
N ASN A 138 0.80 19.15 15.94
CA ASN A 138 2.21 19.27 15.58
C ASN A 138 2.97 17.94 15.73
N ASN A 139 2.44 16.96 16.47
CA ASN A 139 3.00 15.62 16.59
C ASN A 139 1.97 14.53 16.18
N PRO A 140 1.63 14.42 14.88
CA PRO A 140 0.61 13.50 14.40
C PRO A 140 0.97 12.01 14.61
N GLN A 141 2.23 11.69 14.88
CA GLN A 141 2.71 10.33 15.14
C GLN A 141 2.01 9.68 16.34
N GLN A 142 1.61 10.47 17.34
CA GLN A 142 0.85 9.95 18.48
C GLN A 142 -0.53 9.42 18.07
N LEU A 143 -1.20 10.11 17.14
CA LEU A 143 -2.49 9.68 16.61
C LEU A 143 -2.32 8.44 15.73
N THR A 144 -1.35 8.44 14.82
CA THR A 144 -1.17 7.36 13.84
C THR A 144 -0.68 6.05 14.45
N ARG A 145 0.09 6.10 15.54
CA ARG A 145 0.53 4.90 16.29
C ARG A 145 -0.54 4.32 17.21
N SER A 146 -1.62 5.05 17.46
CA SER A 146 -2.68 4.58 18.35
C SER A 146 -3.43 3.36 17.77
N LYS A 147 -3.87 2.46 18.64
CA LYS A 147 -4.56 1.21 18.24
C LYS A 147 -5.82 1.47 17.41
N GLY A 148 -6.52 2.58 17.65
CA GLY A 148 -7.70 2.98 16.88
C GLY A 148 -7.36 3.34 15.44
N TRP A 149 -6.24 4.04 15.21
CA TRP A 149 -5.80 4.45 13.87
C TRP A 149 -5.36 3.25 13.07
N GLN A 150 -4.54 2.40 13.69
CA GLN A 150 -4.03 1.17 13.09
C GLN A 150 -5.17 0.25 12.66
N LYS A 151 -6.22 0.16 13.47
CA LYS A 151 -7.41 -0.63 13.11
C LYS A 151 -8.16 -0.05 11.91
N MET A 152 -8.37 1.28 11.87
CA MET A 152 -9.00 1.93 10.71
C MET A 152 -8.15 1.80 9.44
N LEU A 153 -6.82 1.86 9.59
CA LEU A 153 -5.88 1.68 8.50
C LEU A 153 -5.94 0.25 7.94
N GLN A 154 -6.01 -0.76 8.81
CA GLN A 154 -6.17 -2.17 8.40
C GLN A 154 -7.54 -2.46 7.77
N GLU A 155 -8.61 -1.80 8.25
CA GLU A 155 -9.95 -1.92 7.66
C GLU A 155 -10.03 -1.25 6.28
N ALA A 156 -9.39 -0.08 6.12
CA ALA A 156 -9.36 0.64 4.84
C ALA A 156 -8.39 0.02 3.82
N PHE A 157 -7.25 -0.46 4.29
CA PHE A 157 -6.22 -1.11 3.48
C PHE A 157 -5.81 -2.44 4.11
N PRO A 158 -6.48 -3.54 3.74
CA PRO A 158 -6.10 -4.87 4.19
C PRO A 158 -4.67 -5.21 3.76
N HIS A 159 -3.93 -5.90 4.62
CA HIS A 159 -2.53 -6.28 4.36
C HIS A 159 -2.34 -7.05 3.05
N ASP A 160 -3.28 -7.94 2.70
CA ASP A 160 -3.22 -8.69 1.43
C ASP A 160 -3.28 -7.77 0.19
N MET A 161 -4.15 -6.75 0.23
CA MET A 161 -4.24 -5.77 -0.86
C MET A 161 -2.93 -4.97 -0.97
N VAL A 162 -2.41 -4.51 0.16
CA VAL A 162 -1.17 -3.75 0.22
C VAL A 162 0.01 -4.57 -0.31
N LEU A 163 0.10 -5.86 0.06
CA LEU A 163 1.11 -6.79 -0.45
C LEU A 163 1.01 -6.99 -1.96
N LYS A 164 -0.21 -7.13 -2.50
CA LYS A 164 -0.42 -7.24 -3.95
C LYS A 164 0.10 -6.02 -4.70
N TYR A 165 -0.26 -4.81 -4.25
CA TYR A 165 0.27 -3.58 -4.86
C TYR A 165 1.78 -3.46 -4.70
N HIS A 166 2.34 -3.89 -3.57
CA HIS A 166 3.78 -3.93 -3.38
C HIS A 166 4.48 -4.87 -4.35
N HIS A 167 3.94 -6.07 -4.57
CA HIS A 167 4.49 -6.98 -5.57
C HIS A 167 4.44 -6.38 -6.98
N VAL A 168 3.35 -5.72 -7.34
CA VAL A 168 3.21 -5.04 -8.63
C VAL A 168 4.25 -3.92 -8.79
N LEU A 169 4.47 -3.11 -7.74
CA LEU A 169 5.48 -2.04 -7.76
C LEU A 169 6.91 -2.57 -7.72
N ALA A 170 7.18 -3.65 -6.99
CA ALA A 170 8.50 -4.28 -6.97
C ALA A 170 8.86 -4.86 -8.34
N ASN A 171 7.86 -5.33 -9.08
CA ASN A 171 8.00 -5.87 -10.43
C ASN A 171 7.75 -4.83 -11.53
N SER A 172 7.60 -3.54 -11.19
CA SER A 172 7.38 -2.52 -12.20
C SER A 172 8.69 -2.16 -12.92
N PHE A 173 8.60 -2.07 -14.24
CA PHE A 173 9.68 -1.64 -15.10
C PHE A 173 9.37 -0.25 -15.67
N LYS A 174 10.41 0.57 -15.81
CA LYS A 174 10.35 1.88 -16.45
C LYS A 174 10.96 1.78 -17.85
N LEU A 175 10.33 2.43 -18.82
CA LEU A 175 10.92 2.58 -20.14
C LEU A 175 12.08 3.59 -20.06
N GLY A 176 13.28 3.09 -20.29
CA GLY A 176 14.51 3.86 -20.46
C GLY A 176 14.82 4.10 -21.93
N HIS A 177 15.61 5.14 -22.19
CA HIS A 177 16.15 5.47 -23.50
C HIS A 177 17.62 5.80 -23.34
N SER A 178 18.45 5.26 -24.23
CA SER A 178 19.87 5.57 -24.31
C SER A 178 20.31 5.68 -25.76
N VAL A 179 21.43 6.35 -25.97
CA VAL A 179 21.98 6.64 -27.29
C VAL A 179 23.35 5.99 -27.37
N PHE A 180 23.54 5.15 -28.38
CA PHE A 180 24.80 4.45 -28.63
C PHE A 180 25.42 4.91 -29.96
N PRO A 181 26.76 4.95 -30.07
CA PRO A 181 27.42 5.22 -31.35
C PRO A 181 27.21 4.07 -32.35
N LEU A 182 27.20 4.41 -33.65
CA LEU A 182 26.94 3.46 -34.75
C LEU A 182 27.95 2.29 -34.81
N GLY A 183 29.17 2.50 -34.32
CA GLY A 183 30.26 1.51 -34.38
C GLY A 183 30.10 0.31 -33.43
N ILE A 184 29.16 0.36 -32.48
CA ILE A 184 28.91 -0.75 -31.55
C ILE A 184 27.89 -1.69 -32.19
N LYS A 185 28.14 -3.01 -32.14
CA LYS A 185 27.21 -4.02 -32.65
C LYS A 185 25.99 -4.12 -31.74
N ASP A 186 24.85 -4.51 -32.31
CA ASP A 186 23.63 -4.62 -31.53
C ASP A 186 23.70 -5.73 -30.47
N GLU A 187 24.47 -6.79 -30.74
CA GLU A 187 24.78 -7.87 -29.79
C GLU A 187 25.51 -7.36 -28.54
N ASP A 188 26.49 -6.46 -28.73
CA ASP A 188 27.25 -5.85 -27.63
C ASP A 188 26.36 -4.91 -26.80
N ILE A 189 25.43 -4.20 -27.46
CA ILE A 189 24.44 -3.34 -26.79
C ILE A 189 23.45 -4.17 -25.96
N VAL A 190 22.95 -5.28 -26.52
CA VAL A 190 22.00 -6.16 -25.82
C VAL A 190 22.68 -6.82 -24.63
N THR A 191 23.89 -7.36 -24.79
CA THR A 191 24.65 -7.98 -23.69
C THR A 191 25.00 -6.99 -22.58
N LEU A 192 25.37 -5.75 -22.94
CA LEU A 192 25.61 -4.69 -21.96
C LEU A 192 24.34 -4.35 -21.18
N LEU A 193 23.19 -4.22 -21.85
CA LEU A 193 21.93 -3.92 -21.16
C LEU A 193 21.42 -5.10 -20.32
N ASP A 194 21.54 -6.33 -20.83
CA ASP A 194 21.17 -7.54 -20.08
C ASP A 194 22.02 -7.71 -18.81
N SER A 195 23.31 -7.35 -18.84
CA SER A 195 24.19 -7.36 -17.67
C SER A 195 23.74 -6.42 -16.55
N THR A 196 22.97 -5.38 -16.89
CA THR A 196 22.40 -4.40 -15.95
C THR A 196 20.94 -4.69 -15.58
N ASN A 197 20.46 -5.91 -15.85
CA ASN A 197 19.06 -6.32 -15.69
C ASN A 197 18.08 -5.45 -16.52
N CYS A 198 18.53 -4.86 -17.62
CA CYS A 198 17.70 -4.10 -18.54
C CYS A 198 17.34 -4.95 -19.77
N THR A 199 16.08 -4.92 -20.20
CA THR A 199 15.63 -5.70 -21.37
C THR A 199 15.39 -4.78 -22.56
N VAL A 200 16.08 -5.00 -23.67
CA VAL A 200 15.93 -4.19 -24.89
C VAL A 200 14.53 -4.38 -25.50
N VAL A 201 13.88 -3.26 -25.85
CA VAL A 201 12.55 -3.23 -26.48
C VAL A 201 12.67 -2.92 -27.96
N LYS A 202 13.45 -1.89 -28.29
CA LYS A 202 13.58 -1.40 -29.66
C LYS A 202 14.93 -0.73 -29.86
N ILE A 203 15.53 -0.97 -31.01
CA ILE A 203 16.70 -0.24 -31.51
C ILE A 203 16.25 0.49 -32.79
N GLN A 204 16.48 1.80 -32.84
CA GLN A 204 16.25 2.61 -34.03
C GLN A 204 17.58 3.22 -34.48
N TYR A 205 17.87 3.06 -35.76
CA TYR A 205 19.10 3.58 -36.37
C TYR A 205 18.84 5.00 -36.85
N GLY A 206 19.52 5.96 -36.23
CA GLY A 206 19.61 7.33 -36.71
C GLY A 206 20.88 7.54 -37.53
N GLU A 207 21.01 8.74 -38.09
CA GLU A 207 22.10 9.10 -39.00
C GLU A 207 23.47 9.21 -38.29
N GLN A 208 23.48 9.57 -37.01
CA GLN A 208 24.70 9.72 -36.20
C GLN A 208 24.76 8.77 -34.99
N ALA A 209 23.66 8.12 -34.62
CA ALA A 209 23.58 7.28 -33.44
C ALA A 209 22.43 6.26 -33.50
N LYS A 210 22.53 5.23 -32.67
CA LYS A 210 21.47 4.24 -32.41
C LYS A 210 20.70 4.65 -31.17
N HIS A 211 19.39 4.80 -31.30
CA HIS A 211 18.48 5.05 -30.19
C HIS A 211 17.93 3.71 -29.68
N VAL A 212 18.16 3.43 -28.40
CA VAL A 212 17.79 2.14 -27.78
C VAL A 212 16.81 2.41 -26.65
N TRP A 213 15.62 1.82 -26.78
CA TRP A 213 14.63 1.78 -25.72
C TRP A 213 14.70 0.44 -25.01
N PHE A 214 14.69 0.47 -23.69
CA PHE A 214 14.81 -0.73 -22.87
C PHE A 214 13.94 -0.61 -21.62
N TRP A 215 13.46 -1.74 -21.11
CA TRP A 215 12.86 -1.83 -19.79
C TRP A 215 13.97 -1.86 -18.74
N SER A 216 14.03 -0.83 -17.91
CA SER A 216 14.88 -0.80 -16.72
C SER A 216 14.02 -1.08 -15.49
N PRO A 217 14.49 -1.86 -14.52
CA PRO A 217 13.77 -2.03 -13.28
C PRO A 217 13.64 -0.70 -12.52
N ASP A 218 12.45 -0.37 -12.01
CA ASP A 218 12.25 0.89 -11.27
C ASP A 218 12.83 0.77 -9.84
N ASN A 219 14.15 0.96 -9.73
CA ASN A 219 14.87 0.88 -8.46
C ASN A 219 14.38 1.93 -7.45
N MET A 220 13.93 3.11 -7.89
CA MET A 220 13.31 4.11 -7.02
C MET A 220 11.99 3.64 -6.42
N ALA A 221 11.14 2.96 -7.20
CA ALA A 221 9.90 2.38 -6.68
C ALA A 221 10.19 1.24 -5.69
N ARG A 222 11.20 0.41 -5.97
CA ARG A 222 11.65 -0.69 -5.09
C ARG A 222 12.18 -0.17 -3.76
N ASP A 223 13.06 0.82 -3.79
CA ASP A 223 13.65 1.43 -2.60
C ASP A 223 12.59 2.10 -1.73
N ARG A 224 11.66 2.85 -2.34
CA ARG A 224 10.52 3.44 -1.62
C ARG A 224 9.60 2.40 -1.00
N VAL A 225 9.41 1.27 -1.67
CA VAL A 225 8.62 0.14 -1.15
C VAL A 225 9.34 -0.52 0.03
N LEU A 226 10.63 -0.80 -0.09
CA LEU A 226 11.48 -1.36 0.97
C LEU A 226 11.53 -0.45 2.20
N GLU A 227 11.75 0.85 1.99
CA GLU A 227 11.69 1.88 3.02
C GLU A 227 10.32 1.87 3.72
N LYS A 228 9.23 1.81 2.96
CA LYS A 228 7.88 1.81 3.55
C LYS A 228 7.59 0.51 4.32
N ILE A 229 8.07 -0.64 3.85
CA ILE A 229 7.98 -1.93 4.55
C ILE A 229 8.74 -1.89 5.87
N ASN A 230 9.98 -1.40 5.85
CA ASN A 230 10.82 -1.29 7.04
C ASN A 230 10.21 -0.29 8.05
N LYS A 231 9.59 0.79 7.56
CA LYS A 231 8.87 1.77 8.39
C LYS A 231 7.59 1.19 9.00
N MET A 232 6.86 0.37 8.26
CA MET A 232 5.69 -0.35 8.77
C MET A 232 6.05 -1.43 9.78
N LYS A 233 7.18 -2.12 9.61
CA LYS A 233 7.69 -3.13 10.55
C LYS A 233 8.33 -2.52 11.81
N GLY A 234 8.53 -1.21 11.85
CA GLY A 234 9.15 -0.52 13.00
C GLY A 234 10.65 -0.79 13.16
N VAL A 235 11.31 -1.29 12.11
CA VAL A 235 12.75 -1.65 12.11
C VAL A 235 13.63 -0.47 11.71
N TYR A 236 13.06 0.73 11.49
CA TYR A 236 13.83 1.94 11.21
C TYR A 236 14.60 2.42 12.45
N ALA A 237 15.80 1.90 12.65
CA ALA A 237 16.95 2.74 12.39
C ALA A 237 17.57 2.23 11.08
N PRO A 238 17.71 3.05 10.03
CA PRO A 238 18.75 2.70 9.06
C PRO A 238 20.02 2.60 9.90
N GLN A 239 20.70 1.46 9.86
CA GLN A 239 22.12 1.50 10.20
C GLN A 239 22.67 2.52 9.22
N LYS A 240 22.93 3.74 9.71
CA LYS A 240 23.80 4.65 9.02
C LYS A 240 25.11 3.88 8.98
N PHE A 241 25.37 3.21 7.86
CA PHE A 241 26.74 3.00 7.48
C PHE A 241 27.23 4.42 7.24
N GLN A 242 27.85 5.00 8.27
CA GLN A 242 28.90 5.96 7.99
C GLN A 242 29.86 5.19 7.09
N MET A 243 29.99 5.61 5.84
CA MET A 243 31.25 5.40 5.15
C MET A 243 32.25 6.13 6.04
N VAL A 244 32.86 5.37 6.95
CA VAL A 244 34.08 5.78 7.62
C VAL A 244 35.10 5.64 6.51
N ASP A 245 35.70 6.75 6.11
CA ASP A 245 36.85 6.67 5.22
C ASP A 245 37.88 5.78 5.94
N PRO A 246 38.36 4.68 5.34
CA PRO A 246 39.34 3.80 5.98
C PRO A 246 40.58 4.57 6.49
N ASN A 247 40.79 5.76 5.92
CA ASN A 247 41.92 6.63 6.19
C ASN A 247 41.57 7.83 7.10
N GLU A 248 40.33 7.94 7.61
CA GLU A 248 39.85 9.11 8.37
C GLU A 248 40.67 9.38 9.65
N ASP A 249 41.22 8.32 10.24
CA ASP A 249 42.03 8.37 11.46
C ASP A 249 43.55 8.24 11.20
N MET A 250 43.99 8.13 9.93
CA MET A 250 45.42 8.05 9.60
C MET A 250 46.05 9.44 9.60
N SER A 251 47.26 9.53 10.14
CA SER A 251 48.06 10.76 10.05
C SER A 251 48.53 11.00 8.61
N ASP A 252 48.83 12.25 8.26
CA ASP A 252 49.32 12.61 6.92
C ASP A 252 50.56 11.77 6.52
N ASP A 253 51.46 11.46 7.46
CA ASP A 253 52.62 10.60 7.22
C ASP A 253 52.25 9.13 6.90
N GLU A 254 51.17 8.62 7.49
CA GLU A 254 50.65 7.26 7.24
C GLU A 254 49.91 7.18 5.90
N LEU A 255 49.20 8.25 5.53
CA LEU A 255 48.57 8.41 4.23
C LEU A 255 49.60 8.40 3.09
N ASP A 256 50.67 9.19 3.23
CA ASP A 256 51.74 9.27 2.24
C ASP A 256 52.44 7.90 2.05
N ALA A 257 52.65 7.15 3.13
CA ALA A 257 53.26 5.82 3.07
C ALA A 257 52.35 4.79 2.37
N GLU A 258 51.04 4.87 2.58
CA GLU A 258 50.06 3.99 1.95
C GLU A 258 49.87 4.33 0.47
N GLU A 259 49.92 5.62 0.10
CA GLU A 259 49.94 6.09 -1.28
C GLU A 259 51.19 5.59 -2.02
N GLU A 260 52.35 5.61 -1.37
CA GLU A 260 53.60 5.11 -1.97
C GLU A 260 53.54 3.58 -2.23
N LYS A 261 52.88 2.81 -1.35
CA LYS A 261 52.65 1.37 -1.56
C LYS A 261 51.69 1.13 -2.72
N LEU A 262 50.57 1.83 -2.77
CA LEU A 262 49.60 1.73 -3.86
C LEU A 262 50.24 2.07 -5.21
N ASN A 263 51.03 3.14 -5.26
CA ASN A 263 51.76 3.52 -6.47
C ASN A 263 52.78 2.46 -6.91
N LYS A 264 53.43 1.76 -5.95
CA LYS A 264 54.31 0.62 -6.26
C LYS A 264 53.54 -0.56 -6.81
N GLU A 265 52.38 -0.91 -6.22
CA GLU A 265 51.52 -1.98 -6.72
C GLU A 265 50.96 -1.68 -8.11
N ILE A 266 50.50 -0.45 -8.35
CA ILE A 266 50.04 0.00 -9.67
C ILE A 266 51.18 -0.12 -10.70
N ALA A 267 52.39 0.33 -10.34
CA ALA A 267 53.55 0.22 -11.22
C ALA A 267 53.97 -1.24 -11.49
N GLU A 268 53.77 -2.15 -10.54
CA GLU A 268 53.95 -3.59 -10.76
C GLU A 268 52.89 -4.16 -11.69
N PHE A 269 51.62 -3.79 -11.49
CA PHE A 269 50.50 -4.21 -12.34
C PHE A 269 50.66 -3.72 -13.78
N GLU A 270 51.04 -2.46 -13.99
CA GLU A 270 51.36 -1.90 -15.31
C GLU A 270 52.54 -2.60 -15.98
N LYS A 271 53.57 -2.99 -15.21
CA LYS A 271 54.69 -3.80 -15.72
C LYS A 271 54.25 -5.20 -16.11
N GLU A 272 53.33 -5.82 -15.37
CA GLU A 272 52.75 -7.12 -15.73
C GLU A 272 51.89 -7.02 -16.99
N GLU A 273 51.05 -5.99 -17.10
CA GLU A 273 50.28 -5.71 -18.32
C GLU A 273 51.20 -5.46 -19.52
N ALA A 274 52.25 -4.65 -19.37
CA ALA A 274 53.22 -4.40 -20.44
C ALA A 274 53.94 -5.69 -20.90
N LYS A 275 54.30 -6.57 -19.96
CA LYS A 275 54.87 -7.90 -20.27
C LYS A 275 53.85 -8.82 -20.96
N ALA A 276 52.56 -8.71 -20.62
CA ALA A 276 51.48 -9.47 -21.25
C ALA A 276 51.20 -8.98 -22.69
N VAL A 277 51.35 -7.67 -22.95
CA VAL A 277 51.22 -7.06 -24.28
C VAL A 277 52.42 -7.43 -25.17
N ASP A 278 53.64 -7.44 -24.65
CA ASP A 278 54.84 -7.75 -25.44
C ASP A 278 54.92 -9.24 -25.83
N LYS A 279 54.37 -10.15 -25.01
CA LYS A 279 54.19 -11.58 -25.36
C LYS A 279 53.17 -11.83 -26.48
N LYS A 280 52.31 -10.85 -26.82
CA LYS A 280 51.31 -10.95 -27.89
C LYS A 280 51.79 -10.38 -29.25
N LYS A 281 53.00 -9.83 -29.36
CA LYS A 281 53.54 -9.42 -30.67
C LYS A 281 53.85 -10.66 -31.55
N PRO A 282 53.28 -10.76 -32.76
CA PRO A 282 53.53 -11.91 -33.63
C PRO A 282 54.99 -11.90 -34.12
N LYS A 283 55.67 -13.04 -34.02
CA LYS A 283 56.99 -13.26 -34.63
C LYS A 283 56.88 -13.04 -36.15
N ALA A 284 57.28 -11.87 -36.62
CA ALA A 284 57.43 -11.59 -38.05
C ALA A 284 58.48 -12.54 -38.63
N LYS A 285 58.01 -13.59 -39.31
CA LYS A 285 58.87 -14.45 -40.14
C LYS A 285 59.44 -13.59 -41.26
N LYS A 286 60.74 -13.28 -41.18
CA LYS A 286 61.54 -12.96 -42.36
C LYS A 286 61.45 -14.15 -43.32
N LYS A 287 60.65 -14.05 -44.38
CA LYS A 287 60.89 -14.82 -45.61
C LYS A 287 61.63 -13.90 -46.57
N ALA A 288 62.93 -14.15 -46.65
CA ALA A 288 63.69 -13.90 -47.86
C ALA A 288 63.22 -14.85 -48.98
N ASN A 289 63.34 -14.37 -50.22
CA ASN A 289 63.46 -15.04 -51.54
C ASN A 289 62.81 -14.07 -52.54
N SER A 290 63.52 -13.31 -53.39
CA SER A 290 64.57 -13.63 -54.37
C SER A 290 64.16 -14.69 -55.38
N ALA A 291 64.20 -14.29 -56.66
CA ALA A 291 63.85 -14.97 -57.91
C ALA A 291 62.36 -14.88 -58.30
#